data_AF-A0A2N2SWK6-F1
#
_entry.id   AF-A0A2N2SWK6-F1
#
_cell.length_a   1.000
_cell.length_b   1.000
_cell.length_c   1.000
_cell.angle_alpha   90.00
_cell.angle_beta   90.00
_cell.angle_gamma   90.00
#
_symmetry.space_group_name_H-M   'P 1'
#
loop_
_entity.id
_entity.type
_entity.pdbx_description
1 polymer ?
#
loop_
_entity_poly.entity_id
_entity_poly.type
_entity_poly.pdbx_seq_one_letter_code
_entity_poly.pdbx_strand_id
1 'polypeptide(L)'
;MSEPKIVPPEGGERITLVDGKLSVPEHPIIPFIEGDGIGPDIWAASSRVLDAAVAKAYGGKRKIHWLEVYAGEKANNQFGTWLPDSTVQACRDYLVSIKGPLTTPVGGGIRSLNVALRQMLDLYVCLRPVRWFEGVPSPVKKPGEVDMVIFRENTEDIYAGIEWAGGSADAQKLLDFLAKEFPQA
;
A
#
# COMPACT_ATOMS: atom_id res chain seq x y z
N MET A 1 21.26 6.31 -9.05
CA MET A 1 19.87 6.39 -8.59
C MET A 1 19.64 7.81 -8.12
N SER A 2 18.59 8.47 -8.58
CA SER A 2 18.23 9.84 -8.17
C SER A 2 16.95 9.79 -7.33
N GLU A 3 16.87 10.58 -6.28
CA GLU A 3 15.64 10.70 -5.48
C GLU A 3 14.68 11.71 -6.14
N PRO A 4 13.39 11.39 -6.29
CA PRO A 4 12.41 12.37 -6.73
C PRO A 4 12.29 13.51 -5.73
N LYS A 5 12.25 14.74 -6.26
CA LYS A 5 11.97 15.92 -5.45
C LYS A 5 10.46 16.00 -5.19
N ILE A 6 10.05 15.69 -3.97
CA ILE A 6 8.66 15.81 -3.54
C ILE A 6 8.33 17.28 -3.28
N VAL A 7 7.45 17.85 -4.11
CA VAL A 7 6.99 19.23 -3.99
C VAL A 7 5.51 19.21 -3.56
N PRO A 8 5.20 19.56 -2.29
CA PRO A 8 3.83 19.60 -1.83
C PRO A 8 3.00 20.61 -2.63
N PRO A 9 1.74 20.29 -2.98
CA PRO A 9 0.86 21.23 -3.68
C PRO A 9 0.55 22.45 -2.80
N GLU A 10 0.46 23.63 -3.42
CA GLU A 10 0.06 24.87 -2.74
C GLU A 10 -1.36 24.77 -2.17
N GLY A 11 -1.59 25.43 -1.03
CA GLY A 11 -2.89 25.53 -0.37
C GLY A 11 -3.33 24.29 0.42
N GLY A 12 -2.54 23.21 0.41
CA GLY A 12 -2.81 22.01 1.20
C GLY A 12 -2.08 22.00 2.54
N GLU A 13 -2.65 21.27 3.51
CA GLU A 13 -2.11 21.10 4.85
C GLU A 13 -1.89 19.61 5.20
N ARG A 14 -0.91 19.33 6.06
CA ARG A 14 -0.63 17.95 6.51
C ARG A 14 -1.71 17.47 7.47
N ILE A 15 -2.10 16.21 7.36
CA ILE A 15 -2.81 15.51 8.43
C ILE A 15 -1.82 15.31 9.59
N THR A 16 -2.25 15.52 10.82
CA THR A 16 -1.42 15.29 12.02
C THR A 16 -2.03 14.22 12.92
N LEU A 17 -1.21 13.63 13.79
CA LEU A 17 -1.62 12.63 14.77
C LEU A 17 -1.43 13.21 16.18
N VAL A 18 -2.51 13.38 16.92
CA VAL A 18 -2.50 13.90 18.30
C VAL A 18 -3.21 12.88 19.18
N ASP A 19 -2.52 12.37 20.20
CA ASP A 19 -3.04 11.38 21.15
C ASP A 19 -3.70 10.15 20.48
N GLY A 20 -3.07 9.65 19.42
CA GLY A 20 -3.56 8.50 18.65
C GLY A 20 -4.77 8.79 17.75
N LYS A 21 -5.18 10.05 17.61
CA LYS A 21 -6.29 10.48 16.73
C LYS A 21 -5.77 11.35 15.60
N LEU A 22 -6.26 11.10 14.39
CA LEU A 22 -5.97 11.94 13.24
C LEU A 22 -6.70 13.30 13.39
N SER A 23 -5.94 14.38 13.29
CA SER A 23 -6.46 15.73 13.09
C SER A 23 -6.36 16.05 11.59
N VAL A 24 -7.50 16.06 10.92
CA VAL A 24 -7.59 16.21 9.45
C VAL A 24 -8.06 17.63 9.12
N PRO A 25 -7.25 18.45 8.42
CA PRO A 25 -7.65 19.80 8.01
C PRO A 25 -8.73 19.76 6.92
N GLU A 26 -9.31 20.91 6.57
CA GLU A 26 -10.29 20.99 5.48
C GLU A 26 -9.67 20.76 4.09
N HIS A 27 -8.37 21.06 3.95
CA HIS A 27 -7.61 20.99 2.70
C HIS A 27 -6.41 20.02 2.84
N PRO A 28 -6.62 18.72 3.13
CA PRO A 28 -5.52 17.81 3.41
C PRO A 28 -4.70 17.49 2.15
N ILE A 29 -3.39 17.39 2.32
CA ILE A 29 -2.49 16.81 1.31
C ILE A 29 -2.48 15.30 1.47
N ILE A 30 -2.78 14.58 0.38
CA ILE A 30 -2.77 13.11 0.36
C ILE A 30 -1.82 12.65 -0.76
N PRO A 31 -0.69 11.98 -0.40
CA PRO A 31 0.15 11.34 -1.38
C PRO A 31 -0.59 10.25 -2.15
N PHE A 32 -0.36 10.20 -3.46
CA PHE A 32 -0.85 9.11 -4.29
C PHE A 32 0.27 8.53 -5.15
N ILE A 33 0.24 7.21 -5.35
CA ILE A 33 1.04 6.52 -6.35
C ILE A 33 0.08 6.12 -7.47
N GLU A 34 0.29 6.62 -8.69
CA GLU A 34 -0.54 6.31 -9.86
C GLU A 34 -0.63 4.79 -10.11
N GLY A 35 0.49 4.10 -9.93
CA GLY A 35 0.63 2.66 -10.14
C GLY A 35 1.06 2.31 -11.57
N ASP A 36 1.18 1.00 -11.81
CA ASP A 36 1.66 0.43 -13.07
C ASP A 36 0.52 -0.23 -13.86
N GLY A 37 0.74 -0.51 -15.14
CA GLY A 37 -0.25 -1.18 -16.00
C GLY A 37 -1.56 -0.38 -16.09
N ILE A 38 -2.65 -0.93 -15.53
CA ILE A 38 -3.96 -0.28 -15.48
C ILE A 38 -4.07 0.84 -14.44
N GLY A 39 -3.00 1.11 -13.67
CA GLY A 39 -2.97 2.11 -12.61
C GLY A 39 -3.39 3.52 -13.06
N PRO A 40 -2.77 4.11 -14.10
CA PRO A 40 -3.13 5.43 -14.60
C PRO A 40 -4.61 5.58 -14.96
N ASP A 41 -5.19 4.57 -15.62
CA ASP A 41 -6.61 4.58 -16.00
C ASP A 41 -7.52 4.58 -14.76
N ILE A 42 -7.24 3.72 -13.79
CA ILE A 42 -7.99 3.63 -12.53
C ILE A 42 -7.83 4.92 -11.73
N TRP A 43 -6.63 5.48 -11.66
CA TRP A 43 -6.36 6.70 -10.90
C TRP A 43 -7.08 7.91 -11.50
N ALA A 44 -7.05 8.06 -12.83
CA ALA A 44 -7.75 9.13 -13.53
C ALA A 44 -9.27 9.07 -13.30
N ALA A 45 -9.85 7.87 -13.15
CA ALA A 45 -11.26 7.72 -12.76
C ALA A 45 -11.49 7.98 -11.25
N SER A 46 -10.65 7.41 -10.39
CA SER A 46 -10.84 7.43 -8.93
C SER A 46 -10.73 8.83 -8.35
N SER A 47 -9.69 9.59 -8.74
CA SER A 47 -9.49 10.96 -8.26
C SER A 47 -10.68 11.87 -8.58
N ARG A 48 -11.24 11.79 -9.80
CA ARG A 48 -12.44 12.55 -10.20
C ARG A 48 -13.66 12.21 -9.34
N VAL A 49 -13.87 10.93 -9.04
CA VAL A 49 -14.99 10.50 -8.18
C VAL A 49 -14.81 11.03 -6.75
N LEU A 50 -13.60 10.92 -6.20
CA LEU A 50 -13.28 11.41 -4.86
C LEU A 50 -13.45 12.92 -4.76
N ASP A 51 -12.90 13.68 -5.71
CA ASP A 51 -13.01 15.14 -5.76
C ASP A 51 -14.48 15.59 -5.84
N ALA A 52 -15.27 14.96 -6.73
CA ALA A 52 -16.69 15.26 -6.87
C ALA A 52 -17.49 14.91 -5.61
N ALA A 53 -17.20 13.77 -4.97
CA ALA A 53 -17.85 13.36 -3.74
C ALA A 53 -17.56 14.33 -2.58
N VAL A 54 -16.30 14.75 -2.41
CA VAL A 54 -15.90 15.74 -1.39
C VAL A 54 -16.56 17.08 -1.67
N ALA A 55 -16.47 17.60 -2.90
CA ALA A 55 -17.07 18.88 -3.25
C ALA A 55 -18.58 18.89 -2.99
N LYS A 56 -19.29 17.81 -3.36
CA LYS A 56 -20.73 17.68 -3.14
C LYS A 56 -21.09 17.55 -1.65
N ALA A 57 -20.38 16.71 -0.90
CA ALA A 57 -20.69 16.45 0.50
C ALA A 57 -20.47 17.68 1.41
N TYR A 58 -19.48 18.52 1.06
CA TYR A 58 -19.06 19.65 1.90
C TYR A 58 -19.34 21.02 1.27
N GLY A 59 -20.08 21.08 0.17
CA GLY A 59 -20.42 22.34 -0.51
C GLY A 59 -19.19 23.16 -0.92
N GLY A 60 -18.10 22.48 -1.31
CA GLY A 60 -16.83 23.11 -1.71
C GLY A 60 -15.94 23.60 -0.56
N LYS A 61 -16.35 23.47 0.71
CA LYS A 61 -15.52 23.89 1.86
C LYS A 61 -14.28 23.02 2.04
N ARG A 62 -14.37 21.74 1.71
CA ARG A 62 -13.27 20.77 1.79
C ARG A 62 -12.76 20.40 0.41
N LYS A 63 -11.46 20.13 0.32
CA LYS A 63 -10.79 19.74 -0.93
C LYS A 63 -9.58 18.88 -0.63
N ILE A 64 -9.34 17.83 -1.42
CA ILE A 64 -8.09 17.07 -1.32
C ILE A 64 -7.04 17.71 -2.22
N HIS A 65 -5.83 17.87 -1.68
CA HIS A 65 -4.65 18.27 -2.45
C HIS A 65 -3.79 17.04 -2.73
N TRP A 66 -3.87 16.53 -3.95
CA TRP A 66 -3.14 15.33 -4.36
C TRP A 66 -1.64 15.61 -4.54
N LEU A 67 -0.80 14.81 -3.90
CA LEU A 67 0.66 14.86 -4.02
C LEU A 67 1.15 13.60 -4.73
N GLU A 68 1.62 13.70 -5.97
CA GLU A 68 2.16 12.53 -6.65
C GLU A 68 3.48 12.08 -6.01
N VAL A 69 3.57 10.78 -5.72
CA VAL A 69 4.80 10.09 -5.30
C VAL A 69 4.97 8.82 -6.14
N TYR A 70 6.20 8.33 -6.27
CA TYR A 70 6.54 7.33 -7.29
C TYR A 70 6.91 5.99 -6.68
N ALA A 71 6.38 4.90 -7.22
CA ALA A 71 6.86 3.55 -6.98
C ALA A 71 6.57 2.70 -8.23
N GLY A 72 7.18 1.51 -8.30
CA GLY A 72 6.95 0.58 -9.41
C GLY A 72 7.74 0.92 -10.66
N GLU A 73 7.20 0.51 -11.80
CA GLU A 73 7.81 0.69 -13.12
C GLU A 73 8.01 2.18 -13.44
N LYS A 74 7.03 3.03 -13.11
CA LYS A 74 7.14 4.49 -13.29
C LYS A 74 8.35 5.06 -12.56
N ALA A 75 8.57 4.63 -11.31
CA ALA A 75 9.73 5.07 -10.53
C ALA A 75 11.04 4.54 -11.10
N ASN A 76 11.07 3.25 -11.48
CA ASN A 76 12.28 2.63 -12.01
C ASN A 76 12.73 3.30 -13.32
N ASN A 77 11.78 3.60 -14.21
CA ASN A 77 12.06 4.24 -15.50
C ASN A 77 12.57 5.68 -15.36
N GLN A 78 12.10 6.42 -14.35
CA GLN A 78 12.46 7.85 -14.18
C GLN A 78 13.68 8.06 -13.28
N PHE A 79 13.83 7.23 -12.24
CA PHE A 79 14.77 7.45 -11.13
C PHE A 79 15.80 6.32 -10.96
N GLY A 80 15.62 5.21 -11.69
CA GLY A 80 16.46 4.02 -11.58
C GLY A 80 16.26 3.23 -10.28
N THR A 81 15.14 3.45 -9.59
CA THR A 81 14.76 2.71 -8.37
C THR A 81 13.28 2.35 -8.40
N TRP A 82 12.92 1.16 -7.93
CA TRP A 82 11.53 0.69 -7.86
C TRP A 82 10.74 1.30 -6.70
N LEU A 83 11.43 1.75 -5.65
CA LEU A 83 10.84 2.37 -4.48
C LEU A 83 11.82 3.41 -3.93
N PRO A 84 11.67 4.69 -4.33
CA PRO A 84 12.46 5.80 -3.76
C PRO A 84 12.18 5.97 -2.27
N ASP A 85 13.20 6.34 -1.50
CA ASP A 85 13.06 6.58 -0.06
C ASP A 85 12.15 7.79 0.23
N SER A 86 12.20 8.80 -0.64
CA SER A 86 11.32 9.98 -0.59
C SER A 86 9.83 9.62 -0.69
N THR A 87 9.46 8.56 -1.39
CA THR A 87 8.07 8.07 -1.44
C THR A 87 7.64 7.50 -0.09
N VAL A 88 8.49 6.68 0.53
CA VAL A 88 8.22 6.11 1.86
C VAL A 88 8.15 7.23 2.91
N GLN A 89 9.07 8.19 2.84
CA GLN A 89 9.06 9.34 3.75
C GLN A 89 7.82 10.19 3.58
N ALA A 90 7.36 10.44 2.35
CA ALA A 90 6.10 11.16 2.12
C ALA A 90 4.90 10.42 2.72
N CYS A 91 4.79 9.10 2.54
CA CYS A 91 3.73 8.32 3.18
C CYS A 91 3.75 8.42 4.71
N ARG A 92 4.95 8.44 5.32
CA ARG A 92 5.11 8.62 6.77
C ARG A 92 4.73 10.04 7.23
N ASP A 93 5.15 11.07 6.50
CA ASP A 93 4.94 12.47 6.84
C ASP A 93 3.48 12.93 6.71
N TYR A 94 2.75 12.39 5.73
CA TYR A 94 1.37 12.78 5.43
C TYR A 94 0.31 11.81 5.99
N LEU A 95 0.74 10.70 6.61
CA LEU A 95 -0.05 9.71 7.36
C LEU A 95 -1.07 8.89 6.55
N VAL A 96 -1.68 9.47 5.53
CA VAL A 96 -2.68 8.83 4.68
C VAL A 96 -2.23 8.95 3.23
N SER A 97 -2.09 7.81 2.56
CA SER A 97 -1.73 7.72 1.15
C SER A 97 -2.61 6.71 0.42
N ILE A 98 -2.76 6.89 -0.89
CA ILE A 98 -3.47 5.95 -1.77
C ILE A 98 -2.55 5.47 -2.90
N LYS A 99 -2.77 4.26 -3.41
CA LYS A 99 -1.99 3.77 -4.55
C LYS A 99 -2.80 2.95 -5.53
N GLY A 100 -2.44 3.03 -6.80
CA GLY A 100 -2.80 2.05 -7.83
C GLY A 100 -2.05 0.72 -7.65
N PRO A 101 -2.30 -0.27 -8.53
CA PRO A 101 -1.54 -1.52 -8.57
C PRO A 101 -0.05 -1.27 -8.86
N LEU A 102 0.84 -2.15 -8.39
CA LEU A 102 2.27 -2.05 -8.65
C LEU A 102 2.79 -3.37 -9.21
N THR A 103 3.57 -3.29 -10.28
CA THR A 103 4.27 -4.41 -10.88
C THR A 103 5.38 -4.85 -9.94
N THR A 104 5.40 -6.14 -9.60
CA THR A 104 6.53 -6.75 -8.89
C THR A 104 7.41 -7.44 -9.93
N PRO A 105 8.67 -7.01 -10.12
CA PRO A 105 9.53 -7.59 -11.13
C PRO A 105 9.82 -9.06 -10.79
N VAL A 106 9.69 -9.95 -11.78
CA VAL A 106 10.01 -11.37 -11.63
C VAL A 106 11.52 -11.55 -11.69
N GLY A 107 12.12 -12.18 -10.67
CA GLY A 107 13.53 -12.59 -10.67
C GLY A 107 14.56 -11.55 -10.20
N GLY A 108 14.15 -10.34 -9.80
CA GLY A 108 15.05 -9.24 -9.44
C GLY A 108 15.43 -9.12 -7.95
N GLY A 109 15.22 -10.15 -7.13
CA GLY A 109 15.54 -10.12 -5.69
C GLY A 109 14.58 -9.31 -4.80
N ILE A 110 13.66 -8.54 -5.38
CA ILE A 110 12.57 -7.87 -4.66
C ILE A 110 11.35 -8.80 -4.65
N ARG A 111 11.00 -9.40 -3.50
CA ARG A 111 9.83 -10.28 -3.38
C ARG A 111 8.52 -9.59 -3.73
N SER A 112 8.29 -8.37 -3.21
CA SER A 112 7.10 -7.57 -3.52
C SER A 112 7.25 -6.14 -3.01
N LEU A 113 6.99 -5.15 -3.86
CA LEU A 113 6.93 -3.74 -3.46
C LEU A 113 5.83 -3.47 -2.43
N ASN A 114 4.72 -4.22 -2.50
CA ASN A 114 3.64 -4.07 -1.53
C ASN A 114 4.05 -4.58 -0.15
N VAL A 115 4.84 -5.67 -0.09
CA VAL A 115 5.38 -6.20 1.18
C VAL A 115 6.42 -5.22 1.75
N ALA A 116 7.33 -4.73 0.92
CA ALA A 116 8.32 -3.74 1.33
C ALA A 116 7.67 -2.48 1.92
N LEU A 117 6.68 -1.90 1.25
CA LEU A 117 5.93 -0.75 1.75
C LEU A 117 5.28 -1.02 3.12
N ARG A 118 4.67 -2.20 3.30
CA ARG A 118 4.02 -2.56 4.57
C ARG A 118 5.02 -2.68 5.71
N GLN A 119 6.16 -3.31 5.46
CA GLN A 119 7.22 -3.49 6.46
C GLN A 119 7.88 -2.15 6.82
N MET A 120 8.25 -1.34 5.82
CA MET A 120 8.91 -0.06 6.03
C MET A 120 8.02 0.98 6.75
N LEU A 121 6.71 0.90 6.56
CA LEU A 121 5.72 1.78 7.17
C LEU A 121 5.03 1.17 8.40
N ASP A 122 5.42 -0.05 8.80
CA ASP A 122 4.81 -0.81 9.90
C ASP A 122 3.26 -0.88 9.83
N LEU A 123 2.76 -1.18 8.63
CA LEU A 123 1.31 -1.29 8.36
C LEU A 123 0.82 -2.71 8.73
N TYR A 124 0.81 -2.99 10.04
CA TYR A 124 0.51 -4.32 10.61
C TYR A 124 -0.95 -4.79 10.41
N VAL A 125 -1.89 -3.89 10.09
CA VAL A 125 -3.28 -4.26 9.74
C VAL A 125 -3.51 -4.20 8.24
N CYS A 126 -3.89 -5.32 7.64
CA CYS A 126 -4.56 -5.37 6.34
C CYS A 126 -6.08 -5.41 6.56
N LEU A 127 -6.73 -4.25 6.42
CA LEU A 127 -8.17 -4.10 6.55
C LEU A 127 -8.86 -4.32 5.20
N ARG A 128 -9.82 -5.26 5.12
CA ARG A 128 -10.55 -5.56 3.88
C ARG A 128 -12.08 -5.58 4.13
N PRO A 129 -12.78 -4.46 3.86
CA PRO A 129 -14.24 -4.49 3.80
C PRO A 129 -14.70 -5.29 2.58
N VAL A 130 -15.65 -6.19 2.78
CA VAL A 130 -16.26 -7.02 1.74
C VAL A 130 -17.77 -6.84 1.83
N ARG A 131 -18.33 -6.15 0.84
CA ARG A 131 -19.78 -5.97 0.68
C ARG A 131 -20.17 -6.20 -0.76
N TRP A 132 -21.39 -6.68 -0.98
CA TRP A 132 -21.94 -6.76 -2.33
C TRP A 132 -22.58 -5.42 -2.75
N PHE A 133 -22.50 -5.11 -4.04
CA PHE A 133 -23.19 -3.99 -4.65
C PHE A 133 -24.27 -4.52 -5.58
N GLU A 134 -25.46 -3.93 -5.49
CA GLU A 134 -26.60 -4.34 -6.30
C GLU A 134 -26.27 -4.30 -7.80
N GLY A 135 -26.66 -5.36 -8.52
CA GLY A 135 -26.37 -5.51 -9.96
C GLY A 135 -25.02 -6.14 -10.29
N VAL A 136 -24.09 -6.29 -9.33
CA VAL A 136 -22.83 -7.01 -9.58
C VAL A 136 -23.10 -8.52 -9.68
N PRO A 137 -22.73 -9.21 -10.78
CA PRO A 137 -22.93 -10.64 -10.93
C PRO A 137 -22.28 -11.42 -9.78
N SER A 138 -22.97 -12.45 -9.28
CA SER A 138 -22.49 -13.24 -8.14
C SER A 138 -22.71 -14.73 -8.35
N PRO A 139 -21.76 -15.59 -7.91
CA PRO A 139 -21.92 -17.05 -7.98
C PRO A 139 -22.78 -17.64 -6.85
N VAL A 140 -23.15 -16.85 -5.82
CA VAL A 140 -23.92 -17.32 -4.66
C VAL A 140 -25.37 -16.85 -4.72
N LYS A 141 -26.27 -17.59 -4.05
CA LYS A 141 -27.72 -17.31 -4.10
C LYS A 141 -28.13 -15.99 -3.42
N LYS A 142 -27.40 -15.56 -2.40
CA LYS A 142 -27.76 -14.41 -1.55
C LYS A 142 -26.55 -13.50 -1.25
N PRO A 143 -25.98 -12.84 -2.27
CA PRO A 143 -24.79 -12.03 -2.07
C PRO A 143 -25.04 -10.77 -1.23
N GLY A 144 -26.27 -10.28 -1.18
CA GLY A 144 -26.65 -9.13 -0.35
C GLY A 144 -26.57 -9.37 1.16
N GLU A 145 -26.45 -10.62 1.63
CA GLU A 145 -26.20 -10.94 3.04
C GLU A 145 -24.71 -10.76 3.43
N VAL A 146 -23.82 -10.50 2.45
CA VAL A 146 -22.39 -10.26 2.70
C VAL A 146 -22.15 -8.79 3.04
N ASP A 147 -21.89 -8.53 4.32
CA ASP A 147 -21.37 -7.27 4.84
C ASP A 147 -20.38 -7.57 5.98
N MET A 148 -19.10 -7.66 5.63
CA MET A 148 -18.05 -8.11 6.54
C MET A 148 -16.83 -7.19 6.46
N VAL A 149 -16.07 -7.11 7.56
CA VAL A 149 -14.77 -6.44 7.59
C VAL A 149 -13.73 -7.42 8.11
N ILE A 150 -12.75 -7.75 7.27
CA ILE A 150 -11.66 -8.66 7.63
C ILE A 150 -10.48 -7.84 8.15
N PHE A 151 -10.06 -8.14 9.37
CA PHE A 151 -8.79 -7.67 9.94
C PHE A 151 -7.77 -8.80 9.82
N ARG A 152 -6.72 -8.58 9.03
CA ARG A 152 -5.64 -9.53 8.83
C ARG A 152 -4.32 -8.93 9.33
N GLU A 153 -3.58 -9.68 10.15
CA GLU A 153 -2.18 -9.39 10.50
C GLU A 153 -1.32 -9.41 9.20
N ASN A 154 -0.44 -8.42 9.04
CA ASN A 154 0.15 -8.08 7.75
C ASN A 154 1.67 -7.85 7.78
N THR A 155 2.32 -8.17 8.91
CA THR A 155 3.75 -8.01 9.17
C THR A 155 4.47 -9.32 9.48
N GLU A 156 3.76 -10.36 9.95
CA GLU A 156 4.33 -11.64 10.38
C GLU A 156 3.85 -12.83 9.51
N ASP A 157 3.62 -14.00 10.14
CA ASP A 157 3.23 -15.27 9.54
C ASP A 157 4.27 -15.77 8.50
N ILE A 158 3.95 -16.82 7.75
CA ILE A 158 4.74 -17.30 6.61
C ILE A 158 5.02 -16.20 5.57
N TYR A 159 4.26 -15.11 5.58
CA TYR A 159 4.43 -13.94 4.73
C TYR A 159 5.68 -13.10 5.06
N ALA A 160 6.28 -13.27 6.24
CA ALA A 160 7.59 -12.70 6.56
C ALA A 160 8.67 -13.21 5.59
N GLY A 161 8.46 -14.38 4.99
CA GLY A 161 9.33 -14.95 3.97
C GLY A 161 10.71 -15.34 4.53
N ILE A 162 10.76 -15.80 5.77
CA ILE A 162 11.94 -16.46 6.33
C ILE A 162 11.91 -17.90 5.80
N GLU A 163 12.57 -18.12 4.67
CA GLU A 163 12.56 -19.39 3.95
C GLU A 163 13.89 -19.61 3.23
N TRP A 164 14.18 -20.88 2.92
CA TRP A 164 15.39 -21.28 2.22
C TRP A 164 15.04 -22.25 1.10
N ALA A 165 15.72 -22.12 -0.04
CA ALA A 165 15.52 -23.02 -1.17
C ALA A 165 15.91 -24.46 -0.82
N GLY A 166 15.12 -25.43 -1.27
CA GLY A 166 15.41 -26.84 -1.06
C GLY A 166 16.79 -27.23 -1.60
N GLY A 167 17.58 -27.94 -0.80
CA GLY A 167 18.95 -28.34 -1.14
C GLY A 167 20.01 -27.24 -1.04
N SER A 168 19.64 -26.03 -0.61
CA SER A 168 20.62 -24.98 -0.33
C SER A 168 21.44 -25.28 0.94
N ALA A 169 22.65 -24.71 1.02
CA ALA A 169 23.51 -24.85 2.20
C ALA A 169 22.85 -24.32 3.49
N ASP A 170 22.09 -23.23 3.38
CA ASP A 170 21.36 -22.67 4.53
C ASP A 170 20.20 -23.55 4.97
N ALA A 171 19.46 -24.14 4.01
CA ALA A 171 18.43 -25.13 4.34
C ALA A 171 19.05 -26.35 5.05
N GLN A 172 20.18 -26.86 4.56
CA GLN A 172 20.87 -27.97 5.22
C GLN A 172 21.33 -27.60 6.63
N LYS A 173 21.91 -26.41 6.80
CA LYS A 173 22.34 -25.90 8.11
C LYS A 173 21.18 -25.83 9.11
N LEU A 174 20.00 -25.39 8.67
CA LEU A 174 18.81 -25.37 9.52
C LEU A 174 18.34 -26.77 9.87
N LEU A 175 18.31 -27.70 8.91
CA LEU A 175 17.93 -29.09 9.15
C LEU A 175 18.88 -29.76 10.14
N ASP A 176 20.19 -29.58 9.98
CA ASP A 176 21.20 -30.12 10.89
C ASP A 176 21.05 -29.55 12.31
N PHE A 177 20.77 -28.24 12.42
CA PHE A 177 20.49 -27.59 13.69
C PHE A 177 19.25 -28.19 14.38
N LEU A 178 18.14 -28.34 13.64
CA LEU A 178 16.92 -28.92 14.18
C LEU A 178 17.12 -30.38 14.61
N ALA A 179 17.78 -31.20 13.79
CA ALA A 179 18.06 -32.60 14.12
C ALA A 179 18.96 -32.76 15.35
N LYS A 180 19.93 -31.85 15.54
CA LYS A 180 20.87 -31.87 16.67
C LYS A 180 20.24 -31.38 17.97
N GLU A 181 19.56 -30.24 17.93
CA GLU A 181 19.05 -29.56 19.13
C GLU A 181 17.63 -30.00 19.51
N PHE A 182 16.83 -30.46 18.55
CA PHE A 182 15.43 -30.88 18.72
C PHE A 182 15.14 -32.26 18.10
N PRO A 183 15.84 -33.33 18.51
CA PRO A 183 15.79 -34.65 17.85
C PRO A 183 14.45 -35.39 17.92
N GLN A 184 13.48 -34.89 18.69
CA GLN A 184 12.14 -35.47 18.85
C GLN A 184 11.02 -34.57 18.30
N ALA A 185 11.36 -33.40 17.74
CA ALA A 185 10.40 -32.51 17.10
C ALA A 185 9.93 -33.05 15.74
#